data_AF-T2JT36-F1
#
_entry.id   AF-T2JT36-F1
#
_cell.length_a   1.000
_cell.length_b   1.000
_cell.length_c   1.000
_cell.angle_alpha   90.00
_cell.angle_beta   90.00
_cell.angle_gamma   90.00
#
_symmetry.space_group_name_H-M   'P 1'
#
loop_
_entity.id
_entity.type
_entity.pdbx_description
1 polymer ?
#
loop_
_entity_poly.entity_id
_entity_poly.type
_entity_poly.pdbx_seq_one_letter_code
_entity_poly.pdbx_strand_id
1 'polypeptide(L)'
;MEEYLRLLPEYQNIDLEKLQFERFLFGFFPAYQNSPLKMPWDRILPIGDSAGGQSPVSFGGFGSMVRNLKRLTLGIDEALKVDSLDKKSLSLLQPYQPNISVTWLFQKTMSVAINQKVSPNQINDLMSGVFQVMDQLGDEVLKPFLQDVIQFPALMKTLPLVNPKLVLPILPQVGVQPLLDWTTHYLSLAAYSGLYPLGKWVKPLTTNLSPQQQYYYHRWLDSWKYGSGGDYNEN
;
A
#
# COMPACT_ATOMS: atom_id res chain seq x y z
N MET A 1 14.48 -21.66 11.99
CA MET A 1 14.53 -22.91 11.19
C MET A 1 14.03 -24.09 12.01
N GLU A 2 14.59 -24.31 13.21
CA GLU A 2 14.21 -25.43 14.09
C GLU A 2 12.72 -25.46 14.42
N GLU A 3 12.15 -24.34 14.86
CA GLU A 3 10.71 -24.25 15.16
C GLU A 3 9.82 -24.45 13.92
N TYR A 4 10.26 -23.99 12.75
CA TYR A 4 9.54 -24.21 11.50
C TYR A 4 9.54 -25.71 11.14
N LEU A 5 10.68 -26.40 11.25
CA LEU A 5 10.77 -27.84 11.00
C LEU A 5 9.96 -28.65 12.03
N ARG A 6 9.87 -28.17 13.27
CA ARG A 6 9.02 -28.78 14.32
C ARG A 6 7.53 -28.72 13.96
N LEU A 7 7.08 -27.59 13.41
CA LEU A 7 5.68 -27.35 13.03
C LEU A 7 5.33 -27.85 11.61
N LEU A 8 6.32 -28.08 10.75
CA LEU A 8 6.13 -28.47 9.36
C LEU A 8 5.24 -29.73 9.19
N PRO A 9 5.35 -30.77 10.05
CA PRO A 9 4.44 -31.91 9.98
C PRO A 9 2.98 -31.57 10.19
N GLU A 10 2.68 -30.62 11.09
CA GLU A 10 1.31 -30.15 11.34
C GLU A 10 0.78 -29.37 10.14
N TYR A 11 1.62 -28.52 9.53
CA TYR A 11 1.23 -27.71 8.37
C TYR A 11 0.95 -28.52 7.11
N GLN A 12 1.71 -29.59 6.89
CA GLN A 12 1.64 -30.42 5.68
C GLN A 12 0.90 -31.74 5.91
N ASN A 13 0.51 -32.04 7.15
CA ASN A 13 -0.12 -33.29 7.57
C ASN A 13 0.70 -34.54 7.15
N ILE A 14 2.02 -34.49 7.32
CA ILE A 14 2.96 -35.56 6.94
C ILE A 14 4.17 -35.56 7.88
N ASP A 15 4.64 -36.74 8.28
CA ASP A 15 5.83 -36.85 9.13
C ASP A 15 7.07 -36.24 8.47
N LEU A 16 7.88 -35.52 9.25
CA LEU A 16 9.09 -34.85 8.77
C LEU A 16 10.05 -35.82 8.06
N GLU A 17 10.16 -37.06 8.55
CA GLU A 17 11.02 -38.12 8.00
C GLU A 17 10.60 -38.58 6.59
N LYS A 18 9.33 -38.38 6.22
CA LYS A 18 8.79 -38.71 4.89
C LYS A 18 8.97 -37.57 3.88
N LEU A 19 9.31 -36.37 4.34
CA LEU A 19 9.55 -35.22 3.47
C LEU A 19 10.90 -35.32 2.79
N GLN A 20 10.89 -35.26 1.45
CA GLN A 20 12.09 -35.15 0.64
C GLN A 20 12.35 -33.67 0.33
N PHE A 21 13.34 -33.09 0.98
CA PHE A 21 13.72 -31.69 0.76
C PHE A 21 14.54 -31.56 -0.53
N GLU A 22 13.91 -31.09 -1.60
CA GLU A 22 14.58 -30.84 -2.89
C GLU A 22 15.46 -29.58 -2.85
N ARG A 23 14.94 -28.49 -2.30
CA ARG A 23 15.65 -27.21 -2.14
C ARG A 23 15.06 -26.36 -1.02
N PHE A 24 15.90 -25.60 -0.35
CA PHE A 24 15.47 -24.48 0.48
C PHE A 24 15.42 -23.21 -0.37
N LEU A 25 14.24 -22.57 -0.41
CA LEU A 25 14.07 -21.27 -1.06
C LEU A 25 14.09 -20.17 0.00
N PHE A 26 15.08 -19.29 -0.09
CA PHE A 26 15.13 -18.08 0.70
C PHE A 26 14.72 -16.91 -0.19
N GLY A 27 13.80 -16.09 0.29
CA GLY A 27 13.35 -14.87 -0.37
C GLY A 27 13.66 -13.66 0.48
N PHE A 28 14.02 -12.56 -0.17
CA PHE A 28 14.11 -11.24 0.44
C PHE A 28 13.24 -10.28 -0.36
N PHE A 29 12.28 -9.65 0.31
CA PHE A 29 11.38 -8.67 -0.29
C PHE A 29 11.78 -7.29 0.22
N PRO A 30 12.49 -6.46 -0.56
CA PRO A 30 12.81 -5.10 -0.14
C PRO A 30 11.51 -4.30 -0.07
N ALA A 31 11.18 -3.71 1.07
CA ALA A 31 10.07 -2.77 1.20
C ALA A 31 10.59 -1.39 1.58
N TYR A 32 10.21 -0.37 0.80
CA TYR A 32 10.66 0.99 1.00
C TYR A 32 9.56 1.81 1.68
N GLN A 33 9.90 2.49 2.78
CA GLN A 33 9.00 3.44 3.42
C GLN A 33 8.67 4.63 2.49
N ASN A 34 9.68 5.13 1.77
CA ASN A 34 9.54 6.20 0.78
C ASN A 34 9.26 5.61 -0.60
N SER A 35 8.00 5.25 -0.85
CA SER A 35 7.52 4.66 -2.10
C SER A 35 6.39 5.50 -2.72
N PRO A 36 6.25 5.57 -4.06
CA PRO A 36 7.15 4.99 -5.08
C PRO A 36 8.53 5.66 -5.17
N LEU A 37 9.51 4.95 -5.74
CA LEU A 37 10.87 5.46 -5.95
C LEU A 37 10.87 6.61 -6.97
N LYS A 38 11.66 7.65 -6.68
CA LYS A 38 11.79 8.83 -7.55
C LYS A 38 12.96 8.66 -8.51
N MET A 39 12.68 8.74 -9.81
CA MET A 39 13.69 8.64 -10.86
C MET A 39 14.28 10.04 -11.18
N PRO A 40 15.60 10.26 -11.08
CA PRO A 40 16.20 11.59 -11.25
C PRO A 40 16.45 11.99 -12.71
N TRP A 41 16.24 11.09 -13.67
CA TRP A 41 16.54 11.29 -15.09
C TRP A 41 15.28 11.53 -15.93
N ASP A 42 15.43 12.35 -16.96
CA ASP A 42 14.41 12.50 -18.00
C ASP A 42 14.32 11.22 -18.83
N ARG A 43 13.14 10.96 -19.41
CA ARG A 43 12.87 9.81 -20.31
C ARG A 43 13.09 8.42 -19.67
N ILE A 44 13.18 8.33 -18.34
CA ILE A 44 13.26 7.06 -17.60
C ILE A 44 12.07 6.97 -16.63
N LEU A 45 11.31 5.87 -16.72
CA LEU A 45 10.17 5.59 -15.84
C LEU A 45 10.28 4.16 -15.30
N PRO A 46 10.43 3.95 -13.98
CA PRO A 46 10.40 2.63 -13.40
C PRO A 46 8.98 2.06 -13.36
N ILE A 47 8.85 0.75 -13.54
CA ILE A 47 7.58 0.00 -13.55
C ILE A 47 7.74 -1.29 -12.73
N GLY A 48 6.64 -1.75 -12.12
CA GLY A 48 6.65 -2.95 -11.27
C GLY A 48 7.53 -2.77 -10.04
N ASP A 49 8.26 -3.81 -9.66
CA ASP A 49 9.10 -3.82 -8.46
C ASP A 49 10.19 -2.75 -8.51
N SER A 50 10.68 -2.40 -9.71
CA SER A 50 11.65 -1.31 -9.90
C SER A 50 11.11 0.08 -9.50
N ALA A 51 9.78 0.26 -9.46
CA ALA A 51 9.13 1.48 -8.99
C ALA A 51 8.91 1.48 -7.47
N GLY A 52 9.06 0.33 -6.80
CA GLY A 52 8.87 0.19 -5.36
C GLY A 52 7.42 0.35 -4.88
N GLY A 53 6.43 0.43 -5.77
CA GLY A 53 5.02 0.73 -5.46
C GLY A 53 4.20 -0.43 -4.85
N GLN A 54 4.86 -1.46 -4.32
CA GLN A 54 4.21 -2.62 -3.69
C GLN A 54 3.64 -2.26 -2.31
N SER A 55 2.67 -3.05 -1.85
CA SER A 55 2.14 -2.92 -0.49
C SER A 55 3.18 -3.38 0.55
N PRO A 56 3.39 -2.63 1.64
CA PRO A 56 4.27 -3.04 2.72
C PRO A 56 3.68 -4.17 3.58
N VAL A 57 2.39 -4.50 3.44
CA VAL A 57 1.72 -5.56 4.20
C VAL A 57 1.67 -6.87 3.42
N SER A 58 1.23 -6.82 2.16
CA SER A 58 1.12 -8.02 1.32
C SER A 58 2.43 -8.35 0.58
N PHE A 59 3.37 -7.39 0.49
CA PHE A 59 4.56 -7.44 -0.37
C PHE A 59 4.24 -7.75 -1.85
N GLY A 60 2.99 -7.55 -2.27
CA GLY A 60 2.51 -7.90 -3.60
C GLY A 60 2.86 -6.86 -4.68
N GLY A 61 4.03 -7.00 -5.30
CA GLY A 61 4.45 -6.12 -6.42
C GLY A 61 3.62 -6.32 -7.70
N PHE A 62 3.33 -7.57 -8.07
CA PHE A 62 2.55 -7.89 -9.26
C PHE A 62 1.11 -7.35 -9.20
N GLY A 63 0.40 -7.61 -8.09
CA GLY A 63 -0.97 -7.12 -7.90
C GLY A 63 -1.05 -5.59 -7.96
N SER A 64 -0.12 -4.90 -7.31
CA SER A 64 0.01 -3.44 -7.41
C SER A 64 0.25 -2.99 -8.86
N MET A 65 1.14 -3.65 -9.60
CA MET A 65 1.42 -3.33 -11.00
C MET A 65 0.19 -3.53 -11.89
N VAL A 66 -0.54 -4.63 -11.76
CA VAL A 66 -1.77 -4.91 -12.52
C VAL A 66 -2.85 -3.87 -12.23
N ARG A 67 -3.07 -3.53 -10.95
CA ARG A 67 -4.00 -2.47 -10.52
C ARG A 67 -3.70 -1.13 -11.21
N ASN A 68 -2.42 -0.79 -11.34
CA ASN A 68 -1.96 0.47 -11.92
C ASN A 68 -1.77 0.44 -13.45
N LEU A 69 -1.84 -0.73 -14.09
CA LEU A 69 -1.52 -0.92 -15.51
C LEU A 69 -2.30 0.03 -16.43
N LYS A 70 -3.62 0.11 -16.25
CA LYS A 70 -4.48 0.95 -17.10
C LYS A 70 -4.07 2.42 -17.09
N ARG A 71 -3.86 3.00 -15.90
CA ARG A 71 -3.46 4.41 -15.77
C ARG A 71 -2.04 4.66 -16.28
N LEU A 72 -1.13 3.69 -16.09
CA LEU A 72 0.25 3.81 -16.57
C LEU A 72 0.29 3.79 -18.09
N THR A 73 -0.40 2.86 -18.75
CA THR A 73 -0.46 2.79 -20.21
C THR A 73 -1.03 4.06 -20.82
N LEU A 74 -2.18 4.53 -20.31
CA LEU A 74 -2.81 5.76 -20.80
C LEU A 74 -1.92 6.99 -20.55
N GLY A 75 -1.29 7.06 -19.39
CA GLY A 75 -0.45 8.20 -19.04
C GLY A 75 0.88 8.24 -19.79
N ILE A 76 1.48 7.09 -20.11
CA ILE A 76 2.68 6.99 -20.95
C ILE A 76 2.35 7.40 -22.39
N ASP A 77 1.24 6.90 -22.95
CA ASP A 77 0.78 7.29 -24.28
C ASP A 77 0.57 8.81 -24.37
N GLU A 78 -0.10 9.41 -23.38
CA GLU A 78 -0.32 10.86 -23.34
C GLU A 78 0.99 11.64 -23.18
N ALA A 79 1.91 11.19 -22.31
CA ALA A 79 3.22 11.83 -22.12
C ALA A 79 4.04 11.87 -23.41
N LEU A 80 4.03 10.78 -24.19
CA LEU A 80 4.71 10.68 -25.48
C LEU A 80 4.11 11.63 -26.52
N LYS A 81 2.78 11.74 -26.58
CA LYS A 81 2.08 12.61 -27.54
C LYS A 81 2.36 14.11 -27.34
N VAL A 82 2.62 14.53 -26.11
CA VAL A 82 2.85 15.94 -25.77
C VAL A 82 4.31 16.25 -25.40
N ASP A 83 5.23 15.28 -25.58
CA ASP A 83 6.65 15.33 -25.20
C ASP A 83 6.89 15.76 -23.72
N SER A 84 5.96 15.42 -22.82
CA SER A 84 6.10 15.60 -21.37
C SER A 84 6.92 14.47 -20.76
N LEU A 85 8.18 14.37 -21.18
CA LEU A 85 9.09 13.26 -20.84
C LEU A 85 10.23 13.69 -19.92
N ASP A 86 10.15 14.88 -19.32
CA ASP A 86 11.05 15.30 -18.26
C ASP A 86 10.74 14.58 -16.93
N LYS A 87 11.72 14.55 -16.03
CA LYS A 87 11.61 13.86 -14.74
C LYS A 87 10.41 14.32 -13.89
N LYS A 88 9.99 15.59 -13.98
CA LYS A 88 8.85 16.10 -13.19
C LYS A 88 7.55 15.56 -13.76
N SER A 89 7.37 15.65 -15.08
CA SER A 89 6.20 15.09 -15.77
C SER A 89 6.06 13.59 -15.50
N LEU A 90 7.14 12.82 -15.74
CA LEU A 90 7.13 11.37 -15.54
C LEU A 90 6.91 10.95 -14.08
N SER A 91 7.34 11.75 -13.11
CA SER A 91 7.08 11.46 -11.69
C SER A 91 5.59 11.40 -11.34
N LEU A 92 4.74 12.09 -12.10
CA LEU A 92 3.28 12.07 -11.90
C LEU A 92 2.64 10.73 -12.33
N LEU A 93 3.36 9.91 -13.10
CA LEU A 93 2.95 8.54 -13.44
C LEU A 93 3.23 7.55 -12.29
N GLN A 94 4.06 7.91 -11.32
CA GLN A 94 4.28 7.12 -10.10
C GLN A 94 4.03 8.01 -8.88
N PRO A 95 2.79 8.48 -8.68
CA PRO A 95 2.51 9.46 -7.65
C PRO A 95 2.64 8.85 -6.26
N TYR A 96 2.77 9.74 -5.27
CA TYR A 96 2.61 9.36 -3.87
C TYR A 96 1.23 8.73 -3.62
N GLN A 97 1.23 7.59 -2.93
CA GLN A 97 0.04 6.80 -2.65
C GLN A 97 -0.22 6.74 -1.13
N PRO A 98 -1.02 7.66 -0.57
CA PRO A 98 -1.30 7.66 0.86
C PRO A 98 -2.05 6.41 1.32
N ASN A 99 -2.94 5.84 0.51
CA ASN A 99 -3.61 4.56 0.80
C ASN A 99 -2.63 3.41 1.08
N ILE A 100 -1.49 3.37 0.39
CA ILE A 100 -0.44 2.38 0.68
C ILE A 100 0.44 2.85 1.83
N SER A 101 0.80 4.13 1.87
CA SER A 101 1.73 4.65 2.88
C SER A 101 1.19 4.54 4.31
N VAL A 102 -0.13 4.68 4.51
CA VAL A 102 -0.76 4.45 5.83
C VAL A 102 -0.61 3.01 6.34
N THR A 103 -0.35 2.04 5.44
CA THR A 103 -0.18 0.64 5.84
C THR A 103 1.20 0.32 6.38
N TRP A 104 2.19 1.19 6.17
CA TRP A 104 3.55 0.98 6.66
C TRP A 104 3.62 0.86 8.19
N LEU A 105 2.73 1.55 8.91
CA LEU A 105 2.65 1.42 10.36
C LEU A 105 2.26 -0.02 10.77
N PHE A 106 1.36 -0.68 10.03
CA PHE A 106 1.01 -2.08 10.27
C PHE A 106 2.21 -3.00 10.03
N GLN A 107 3.00 -2.77 8.98
CA GLN A 107 4.24 -3.51 8.77
C GLN A 107 5.20 -3.34 9.95
N LYS A 108 5.33 -2.12 10.49
CA LYS A 108 6.19 -1.83 11.63
C LYS A 108 5.75 -2.60 12.88
N THR A 109 4.44 -2.67 13.16
CA THR A 109 3.90 -3.42 14.31
C THR A 109 4.00 -4.95 14.13
N MET A 110 4.09 -5.42 12.89
CA MET A 110 4.32 -6.83 12.52
C MET A 110 5.80 -7.24 12.51
N SER A 111 6.71 -6.39 13.00
CA SER A 111 8.15 -6.65 13.00
C SER A 111 8.76 -6.54 14.40
N VAL A 112 9.69 -7.42 14.75
CA VAL A 112 10.41 -7.39 16.04
C VAL A 112 11.85 -6.99 15.79
N ALA A 113 12.33 -5.93 16.46
CA ALA A 113 13.71 -5.49 16.31
C ALA A 113 14.69 -6.48 16.96
N ILE A 114 15.94 -6.49 16.48
CA ILE A 114 17.00 -7.31 17.07
C ILE A 114 17.14 -6.92 18.56
N ASN A 115 17.17 -7.93 19.44
CA ASN A 115 17.21 -7.81 20.90
C ASN A 115 15.95 -7.24 21.57
N GLN A 116 14.86 -7.02 20.83
CA GLN A 116 13.60 -6.61 21.41
C GLN A 116 12.87 -7.82 22.00
N LYS A 117 12.42 -7.70 23.26
CA LYS A 117 11.56 -8.70 23.90
C LYS A 117 10.10 -8.28 23.72
N VAL A 118 9.32 -9.12 23.03
CA VAL A 118 7.88 -8.95 22.85
C VAL A 118 7.15 -10.19 23.35
N SER A 119 5.84 -10.08 23.63
CA SER A 119 5.02 -11.27 23.90
C SER A 119 5.06 -12.20 22.67
N PRO A 120 5.21 -13.53 22.85
CA PRO A 120 5.30 -14.47 21.73
C PRO A 120 4.12 -14.37 20.74
N ASN A 121 2.93 -14.02 21.21
CA ASN A 121 1.72 -13.90 20.40
C ASN A 121 1.35 -12.47 20.00
N GLN A 122 2.16 -11.45 20.35
CA GLN A 122 1.78 -10.04 20.19
C GLN A 122 1.33 -9.68 18.77
N ILE A 123 2.05 -10.17 17.75
CA ILE A 123 1.72 -9.91 16.34
C ILE A 123 0.41 -10.59 15.97
N ASN A 124 0.24 -11.86 16.35
CA ASN A 124 -0.97 -12.62 16.08
C ASN A 124 -2.19 -11.98 16.75
N ASP A 125 -2.07 -11.62 18.03
CA ASP A 125 -3.15 -10.99 18.80
C ASP A 125 -3.55 -9.63 18.19
N LEU A 126 -2.57 -8.81 17.77
CA LEU A 126 -2.82 -7.55 17.09
C LEU A 126 -3.54 -7.77 15.75
N MET A 127 -3.00 -8.66 14.91
CA MET A 127 -3.59 -8.96 13.60
C MET A 127 -5.01 -9.47 13.74
N SER A 128 -5.23 -10.49 14.58
CA SER A 128 -6.55 -11.06 14.84
C SER A 128 -7.53 -10.00 15.34
N GLY A 129 -7.11 -9.11 16.26
CA GLY A 129 -7.96 -8.05 16.74
C GLY A 129 -8.34 -7.02 15.67
N VAL A 130 -7.39 -6.62 14.82
CA VAL A 130 -7.67 -5.69 13.71
C VAL A 130 -8.58 -6.33 12.66
N PHE A 131 -8.29 -7.57 12.24
CA PHE A 131 -9.10 -8.28 11.25
C PHE A 131 -10.51 -8.59 11.76
N GLN A 132 -10.66 -8.91 13.04
CA GLN A 132 -11.98 -9.11 13.65
C GLN A 132 -12.84 -7.84 13.59
N VAL A 133 -12.25 -6.66 13.82
CA VAL A 133 -12.97 -5.39 13.65
C VAL A 133 -13.34 -5.16 12.20
N MET A 134 -12.43 -5.41 11.25
CA MET A 134 -12.74 -5.25 9.82
C MET A 134 -13.83 -6.20 9.35
N ASP A 135 -13.81 -7.46 9.82
CA ASP A 135 -14.83 -8.46 9.55
C ASP A 135 -16.21 -8.05 10.08
N GLN A 136 -16.26 -7.51 11.31
CA GLN A 136 -17.50 -6.95 11.88
C GLN A 136 -18.05 -5.75 11.10
N LEU A 137 -17.17 -4.96 10.47
CA LEU A 137 -17.55 -3.84 9.60
C LEU A 137 -17.97 -4.30 8.20
N GLY A 138 -17.78 -5.58 7.87
CA GLY A 138 -18.25 -6.23 6.66
C GLY A 138 -17.31 -6.14 5.46
N ASP A 139 -17.76 -6.74 4.36
CA ASP A 139 -16.99 -6.89 3.12
C ASP A 139 -16.53 -5.57 2.51
N GLU A 140 -17.30 -4.49 2.68
CA GLU A 140 -16.96 -3.13 2.21
C GLU A 140 -15.68 -2.58 2.86
N VAL A 141 -15.30 -3.10 4.03
CA VAL A 141 -14.06 -2.72 4.72
C VAL A 141 -12.97 -3.77 4.50
N LEU A 142 -13.30 -5.05 4.69
CA LEU A 142 -12.32 -6.13 4.66
C LEU A 142 -11.77 -6.40 3.25
N LYS A 143 -12.62 -6.50 2.23
CA LYS A 143 -12.17 -6.88 0.86
C LYS A 143 -11.23 -5.84 0.24
N PRO A 144 -11.50 -4.53 0.28
CA PRO A 144 -10.55 -3.54 -0.21
C PRO A 144 -9.22 -3.59 0.54
N PHE A 145 -9.25 -3.79 1.87
CA PHE A 145 -8.04 -3.90 2.68
C PHE A 145 -7.15 -5.05 2.22
N LEU A 146 -7.72 -6.24 2.02
CA LEU A 146 -7.00 -7.43 1.53
C LEU A 146 -6.43 -7.28 0.11
N GLN A 147 -6.96 -6.34 -0.68
CA GLN A 147 -6.50 -6.02 -2.03
C GLN A 147 -5.56 -4.81 -2.07
N ASP A 148 -5.08 -4.34 -0.91
CA ASP A 148 -4.24 -3.15 -0.76
C ASP A 148 -4.92 -1.86 -1.26
N VAL A 149 -6.25 -1.82 -1.25
CA VAL A 149 -7.06 -0.66 -1.64
C VAL A 149 -7.63 0.01 -0.38
N ILE A 150 -6.74 0.62 0.41
CA ILE A 150 -7.15 1.28 1.66
C ILE A 150 -7.91 2.56 1.36
N GLN A 151 -9.08 2.70 1.96
CA GLN A 151 -9.93 3.88 1.84
C GLN A 151 -10.06 4.60 3.18
N PHE A 152 -10.11 5.93 3.14
CA PHE A 152 -10.24 6.75 4.34
C PHE A 152 -11.45 6.37 5.23
N PRO A 153 -12.68 6.20 4.70
CA PRO A 153 -13.84 5.91 5.55
C PRO A 153 -13.72 4.57 6.27
N ALA A 154 -13.18 3.55 5.59
CA ALA A 154 -12.96 2.23 6.16
C ALA A 154 -11.96 2.29 7.32
N LEU A 155 -10.83 2.99 7.13
CA LEU A 155 -9.81 3.16 8.15
C LEU A 155 -10.32 3.98 9.35
N MET A 156 -11.04 5.07 9.08
CA MET A 156 -11.66 5.93 10.11
C MET A 156 -12.66 5.16 10.98
N LYS A 157 -13.42 4.22 10.41
CA LYS A 157 -14.35 3.34 11.16
C LYS A 157 -13.59 2.27 11.96
N THR A 158 -12.54 1.70 11.39
CA THR A 158 -11.79 0.58 11.98
C THR A 158 -10.98 1.02 13.20
N LEU A 159 -10.19 2.08 13.08
CA LEU A 159 -9.21 2.46 14.11
C LEU A 159 -9.79 2.66 15.52
N PRO A 160 -10.93 3.37 15.72
CA PRO A 160 -11.49 3.58 17.06
C PRO A 160 -12.03 2.31 17.72
N LEU A 161 -12.32 1.27 16.93
CA LEU A 161 -12.90 0.01 17.40
C LEU A 161 -11.83 -1.03 17.78
N VAL A 162 -10.57 -0.82 17.39
CA VAL A 162 -9.46 -1.71 17.77
C VAL A 162 -9.23 -1.63 19.27
N ASN A 163 -9.20 -2.79 19.93
CA ASN A 163 -9.01 -2.89 21.37
C ASN A 163 -7.71 -2.18 21.82
N PRO A 164 -7.78 -1.14 22.68
CA PRO A 164 -6.59 -0.42 23.14
C PRO A 164 -5.56 -1.31 23.84
N LYS A 165 -6.00 -2.43 24.45
CA LYS A 165 -5.09 -3.40 25.09
C LYS A 165 -4.14 -4.06 24.10
N LEU A 166 -4.49 -4.11 22.81
CA LEU A 166 -3.62 -4.62 21.74
C LEU A 166 -2.65 -3.54 21.23
N VAL A 167 -3.08 -2.28 21.23
CA VAL A 167 -2.33 -1.16 20.61
C VAL A 167 -1.35 -0.51 21.59
N LEU A 168 -1.77 -0.24 22.83
CA LEU A 168 -0.97 0.47 23.83
C LEU A 168 0.39 -0.19 24.11
N PRO A 169 0.51 -1.54 24.25
CA PRO A 169 1.80 -2.19 24.47
C PRO A 169 2.78 -2.04 23.30
N ILE A 170 2.28 -1.72 22.10
CA ILE A 170 3.05 -1.62 20.87
C ILE A 170 3.58 -0.20 20.64
N LEU A 171 3.01 0.82 21.30
CA LEU A 171 3.45 2.21 21.14
C LEU A 171 4.95 2.42 21.44
N PRO A 172 5.55 1.83 22.49
CA PRO A 172 6.99 1.94 22.73
C PRO A 172 7.84 1.28 21.62
N GLN A 173 7.34 0.20 21.01
CA GLN A 173 8.00 -0.51 19.91
C GLN A 173 7.99 0.30 18.61
N VAL A 174 6.90 0.99 18.35
CA VAL A 174 6.74 1.83 17.16
C VAL A 174 7.53 3.12 17.31
N GLY A 175 7.45 3.75 18.48
CA GLY A 175 8.04 5.06 18.74
C GLY A 175 7.15 6.22 18.25
N VAL A 176 7.48 7.43 18.72
CA VAL A 176 6.67 8.63 18.46
C VAL A 176 6.83 9.14 17.03
N GLN A 177 8.06 9.16 16.50
CA GLN A 177 8.33 9.70 15.17
C GLN A 177 7.52 8.98 14.07
N PRO A 178 7.47 7.63 14.03
CA PRO A 178 6.69 6.95 13.00
C PRO A 178 5.18 7.16 13.11
N LEU A 179 4.65 7.43 14.30
CA LEU A 179 3.23 7.79 14.49
C LEU A 179 2.91 9.18 13.93
N LEU A 180 3.82 10.14 14.11
CA LEU A 180 3.70 11.47 13.52
C LEU A 180 3.75 11.38 11.99
N ASP A 181 4.71 10.64 11.44
CA ASP A 181 4.82 10.41 10.00
C ASP A 181 3.54 9.76 9.45
N TRP A 182 3.04 8.71 10.12
CA TRP A 182 1.78 8.05 9.75
C TRP A 182 0.58 9.01 9.74
N THR A 183 0.51 9.94 10.69
CA THR A 183 -0.56 10.95 10.75
C THR A 183 -0.59 11.81 9.49
N THR A 184 0.58 12.14 8.92
CA THR A 184 0.64 12.87 7.64
C THR A 184 0.07 12.05 6.48
N HIS A 185 0.33 10.74 6.45
CA HIS A 185 -0.24 9.83 5.46
C HIS A 185 -1.75 9.68 5.62
N TYR A 186 -2.24 9.59 6.86
CA TYR A 186 -3.66 9.50 7.17
C TYR A 186 -4.43 10.76 6.74
N LEU A 187 -3.89 11.94 7.02
CA LEU A 187 -4.48 13.22 6.59
C LEU A 187 -4.42 13.38 5.06
N SER A 188 -3.32 12.94 4.43
CA SER A 188 -3.20 12.93 2.96
C SER A 188 -4.24 12.01 2.31
N LEU A 189 -4.50 10.85 2.92
CA LEU A 189 -5.51 9.91 2.47
C LEU A 189 -6.90 10.56 2.53
N ALA A 190 -7.23 11.21 3.65
CA ALA A 190 -8.48 11.99 3.79
C ALA A 190 -8.60 13.08 2.73
N ALA A 191 -7.53 13.86 2.52
CA ALA A 191 -7.50 14.92 1.52
C ALA A 191 -7.71 14.37 0.10
N TYR A 192 -7.05 13.25 -0.25
CA TYR A 192 -7.19 12.64 -1.58
C TYR A 192 -8.61 12.10 -1.79
N SER A 193 -9.20 11.48 -0.76
CA SER A 193 -10.60 11.02 -0.79
C SER A 193 -11.59 12.16 -1.05
N GLY A 194 -11.32 13.38 -0.54
CA GLY A 194 -12.14 14.57 -0.83
C GLY A 194 -11.81 15.25 -2.17
N LEU A 195 -10.54 15.32 -2.56
CA LEU A 195 -10.10 15.97 -3.79
C LEU A 195 -10.50 15.21 -5.04
N TYR A 196 -10.50 13.88 -5.02
CA TYR A 196 -10.85 13.07 -6.18
C TYR A 196 -12.26 13.37 -6.77
N PRO A 197 -13.35 13.35 -5.97
CA PRO A 197 -14.68 13.68 -6.50
C PRO A 197 -14.77 15.13 -6.98
N LEU A 198 -14.14 16.09 -6.29
CA LEU A 198 -14.09 17.50 -6.72
C LEU A 198 -13.34 17.65 -8.06
N GLY A 199 -12.19 16.99 -8.18
CA GLY A 199 -11.40 16.95 -9.41
C GLY A 199 -12.17 16.38 -10.58
N LYS A 200 -12.95 15.31 -10.36
CA LYS A 200 -13.81 14.71 -11.37
C LYS A 200 -14.94 15.64 -11.80
N TRP A 201 -15.51 16.40 -10.86
CA TRP A 201 -16.58 17.37 -11.13
C TRP A 201 -16.13 18.52 -12.03
N VAL A 202 -14.89 19.01 -11.86
CA VAL A 202 -14.34 20.10 -12.70
C VAL A 202 -13.81 19.64 -14.07
N LYS A 203 -13.79 18.33 -14.35
CA LYS A 203 -13.29 17.75 -15.62
C LYS A 203 -13.84 18.40 -16.89
N PRO A 204 -15.14 18.76 -17.00
CA PRO A 204 -15.66 19.39 -18.21
C PRO A 204 -14.98 20.73 -18.52
N LEU A 205 -14.53 21.45 -17.49
CA LEU A 205 -13.88 22.75 -17.62
C LEU A 205 -12.43 22.66 -18.13
N THR A 206 -11.83 21.46 -18.11
CA THR A 206 -10.43 21.26 -18.52
C THR A 206 -10.27 20.95 -20.01
N THR A 207 -11.38 20.83 -20.74
CA THR A 207 -11.40 20.54 -22.18
C THR A 207 -10.78 21.63 -23.05
N ASN A 208 -10.79 22.89 -22.59
CA ASN A 208 -10.18 24.03 -23.27
C ASN A 208 -8.69 24.23 -22.95
N LEU A 209 -8.11 23.41 -22.07
CA LEU A 209 -6.69 23.50 -21.73
C LEU A 209 -5.81 23.00 -22.89
N SER A 210 -4.57 23.47 -22.94
CA SER A 210 -3.58 22.92 -23.88
C SER A 210 -3.35 21.43 -23.62
N PRO A 211 -2.91 20.63 -24.62
CA PRO A 211 -2.66 19.20 -24.45
C PRO A 211 -1.73 18.88 -23.27
N GLN A 212 -0.70 19.70 -23.05
CA GLN A 212 0.21 19.53 -21.93
C GLN A 212 -0.47 19.78 -20.58
N GLN A 213 -1.32 20.82 -20.47
CA GLN A 213 -2.09 21.07 -19.25
C GLN A 213 -3.12 19.97 -18.97
N GLN A 214 -3.73 19.40 -20.01
CA GLN A 214 -4.63 18.25 -19.87
C GLN A 214 -3.89 17.04 -19.31
N TYR A 215 -2.67 16.76 -19.78
CA TYR A 215 -1.80 15.72 -19.22
C TYR A 215 -1.62 15.89 -17.71
N TYR A 216 -1.21 17.08 -17.26
CA TYR A 216 -1.01 17.34 -15.83
C TYR A 216 -2.29 17.14 -15.02
N TYR A 217 -3.41 17.66 -15.53
CA TYR A 217 -4.71 17.48 -14.89
C TYR A 217 -5.10 16.01 -14.77
N HIS A 218 -4.95 15.22 -15.84
CA HIS A 218 -5.23 13.79 -15.81
C HIS A 218 -4.34 13.05 -14.81
N ARG A 219 -3.03 13.36 -14.76
CA ARG A 219 -2.13 12.73 -13.80
C ARG A 219 -2.43 13.09 -12.35
N TRP A 220 -2.83 14.33 -12.06
CA TRP A 220 -3.29 14.70 -10.71
C TRP A 220 -4.58 14.00 -10.33
N LEU A 221 -5.52 13.88 -11.25
CA LEU A 221 -6.77 13.17 -11.01
C LEU A 221 -6.52 11.67 -10.75
N ASP A 222 -5.62 11.04 -11.53
CA ASP A 222 -5.17 9.66 -11.31
C ASP A 222 -4.50 9.52 -9.93
N SER A 223 -3.65 10.46 -9.55
CA SER A 223 -3.00 10.49 -8.22
C SER A 223 -4.02 10.49 -7.08
N TRP A 224 -5.06 11.32 -7.16
CA TRP A 224 -6.09 11.37 -6.13
C TRP A 224 -6.95 10.11 -6.13
N LYS A 225 -7.32 9.61 -7.32
CA LYS A 225 -8.12 8.38 -7.45
C LYS A 225 -7.42 7.19 -6.81
N TYR A 226 -6.22 6.87 -7.27
CA TYR A 226 -5.50 5.67 -6.84
C TYR A 226 -4.94 5.83 -5.43
N GLY A 227 -4.43 7.03 -5.10
CA GLY A 227 -3.92 7.33 -3.77
C GLY A 227 -4.99 7.35 -2.67
N SER A 228 -6.28 7.51 -3.01
CA SER A 228 -7.40 7.39 -2.07
C SER A 228 -8.07 6.02 -2.02
N GLY A 229 -7.65 5.09 -2.87
CA GLY A 229 -8.37 3.83 -3.09
C GLY A 229 -9.71 4.00 -3.82
N GLY A 230 -9.96 5.15 -4.46
CA GLY A 230 -11.15 5.43 -5.28
C GLY A 230 -11.17 4.71 -6.63
N ASP A 231 -10.19 3.84 -6.88
CA ASP A 231 -10.15 2.90 -7.99
C ASP A 231 -10.69 1.50 -7.65
N TYR A 232 -11.05 1.25 -6.39
CA TYR A 232 -11.80 0.06 -6.00
C TYR A 232 -13.14 0.00 -6.76
N ASN A 233 -13.44 -1.14 -7.37
CA ASN A 233 -14.77 -1.45 -7.88
C ASN A 233 -15.15 -2.83 -7.36
N GLU A 234 -16.36 -2.96 -6.83
CA GLU A 234 -16.96 -4.27 -6.59
C GLU A 234 -17.34 -4.83 -7.98
N ASN A 235 -16.55 -5.79 -8.46
CA ASN A 235 -16.95 -6.59 -9.61
C ASN A 235 -17.97 -7.65 -9.17
#